data_AF-A0A131Z3B9-F1
#
_entry.id   AF-A0A131Z3B9-F1
#
_cell.length_a   1.000
_cell.length_b   1.000
_cell.length_c   1.000
_cell.angle_alpha   90.00
_cell.angle_beta   90.00
_cell.angle_gamma   90.00
#
_symmetry.space_group_name_H-M   'P 1'
#
loop_
_entity.id
_entity.type
_entity.pdbx_description
1 polymer ?
#
loop_
_entity_poly.entity_id
_entity_poly.type
_entity_poly.pdbx_seq_one_letter_code
_entity_poly.pdbx_strand_id
1 'polypeptide(L)'
;MCCCAVVLFGLIERCTVLFELYNYAMNILNCFLVLLCCATYTLCVKDFIFKHCFTPQTLRACREHAQSWGIDGVTRMCKLFAPDTCTLTNQTKFVSEKACQHMCVVPSQRKLVCSLMPKPGPCSKLNRTWFFDSRTGFCRSFGGQKCGTNPNAFSSCSVCSYRCSHSNAKAVCGLPHHTKPNAKKKPRRHQDEVEAKHQRLGPD
;
A
#
# COMPACT_ATOMS: atom_id res chain seq x y z
N MET A 1 -3.29 4.44 81.74
CA MET A 1 -4.11 4.58 80.52
C MET A 1 -3.27 4.57 79.22
N CYS A 2 -2.20 3.77 79.09
CA CYS A 2 -1.26 3.91 77.94
C CYS A 2 -1.13 2.67 77.02
N CYS A 3 -1.58 1.48 77.42
CA CYS A 3 -1.39 0.27 76.58
C CYS A 3 -2.42 0.09 75.45
N CYS A 4 -3.68 0.55 75.60
CA CYS A 4 -4.69 0.32 74.56
C CYS A 4 -4.56 1.23 73.33
N ALA A 5 -4.04 2.47 73.50
CA ALA A 5 -3.90 3.43 72.39
C ALA A 5 -2.74 3.06 71.44
N VAL A 6 -1.63 2.51 71.97
CA VAL A 6 -0.46 2.07 71.18
C VAL A 6 -0.79 0.81 70.36
N VAL A 7 -1.58 -0.11 70.92
CA VAL A 7 -2.04 -1.31 70.21
C VAL A 7 -3.04 -0.95 69.10
N LEU A 8 -3.93 0.03 69.32
CA LEU A 8 -4.85 0.50 68.29
C LEU A 8 -4.15 1.19 67.11
N PHE A 9 -3.16 2.06 67.38
CA PHE A 9 -2.38 2.73 66.32
C PHE A 9 -1.57 1.75 65.47
N GLY A 10 -0.93 0.74 66.09
CA GLY A 10 -0.18 -0.29 65.37
C GLY A 10 -1.07 -1.25 64.55
N LEU A 11 -2.33 -1.44 64.93
CA LEU A 11 -3.31 -2.21 64.15
C LEU A 11 -3.84 -1.42 62.94
N ILE A 12 -4.01 -0.09 63.08
CA ILE A 12 -4.43 0.80 61.99
C ILE A 12 -3.33 0.90 60.91
N GLU A 13 -2.06 1.12 61.30
CA GLU A 13 -0.94 1.16 60.35
C GLU A 13 -0.76 -0.18 59.60
N ARG A 14 -0.87 -1.32 60.31
CA ARG A 14 -0.83 -2.65 59.68
C ARG A 14 -1.99 -2.88 58.70
N CYS A 15 -3.19 -2.39 59.01
CA CYS A 15 -4.33 -2.44 58.09
C CYS A 15 -4.13 -1.55 56.85
N THR A 16 -3.51 -0.36 56.99
CA THR A 16 -3.21 0.49 55.82
C THR A 16 -2.15 -0.12 54.90
N VAL A 17 -1.08 -0.73 55.44
CA VAL A 17 -0.06 -1.40 54.64
C VAL A 17 -0.64 -2.64 53.94
N LEU A 18 -1.51 -3.41 54.60
CA LEU A 18 -2.20 -4.54 53.97
C LEU A 18 -3.17 -4.08 52.87
N PHE A 19 -3.85 -2.95 53.06
CA PHE A 19 -4.71 -2.35 52.04
C PHE A 19 -3.91 -1.84 50.82
N GLU A 20 -2.76 -1.20 51.04
CA GLU A 20 -1.85 -0.77 49.97
C GLU A 20 -1.23 -1.96 49.22
N LEU A 21 -0.78 -3.01 49.92
CA LEU A 21 -0.28 -4.24 49.31
C LEU A 21 -1.36 -4.97 48.52
N TYR A 22 -2.60 -4.98 49.01
CA TYR A 22 -3.76 -5.51 48.30
C TYR A 22 -4.06 -4.70 47.03
N ASN A 23 -4.10 -3.37 47.11
CA ASN A 23 -4.32 -2.51 45.93
C ASN A 23 -3.18 -2.65 44.91
N TYR A 24 -1.93 -2.73 45.35
CA TYR A 24 -0.77 -2.97 44.49
C TYR A 24 -0.84 -4.34 43.81
N ALA A 25 -1.19 -5.39 44.55
CA ALA A 25 -1.38 -6.74 44.01
C ALA A 25 -2.56 -6.81 43.02
N MET A 26 -3.68 -6.14 43.30
CA MET A 26 -4.83 -6.04 42.40
C MET A 26 -4.50 -5.25 41.13
N ASN A 27 -3.70 -4.18 41.23
CA ASN A 27 -3.18 -3.45 40.08
C ASN A 27 -2.25 -4.31 39.22
N ILE A 28 -1.37 -5.10 39.84
CA ILE A 28 -0.50 -6.06 39.14
C ILE A 28 -1.35 -7.11 38.42
N LEU A 29 -2.36 -7.69 39.08
CA LEU A 29 -3.27 -8.66 38.49
C LEU A 29 -4.04 -8.07 37.31
N ASN A 30 -4.54 -6.84 37.45
CA ASN A 30 -5.20 -6.10 36.36
C ASN A 30 -4.23 -5.87 35.17
N CYS A 31 -2.99 -5.49 35.43
CA CYS A 31 -1.97 -5.37 34.40
C CYS A 31 -1.72 -6.70 33.69
N PHE A 32 -1.60 -7.82 34.41
CA PHE A 32 -1.47 -9.14 33.80
C PHE A 32 -2.70 -9.51 32.94
N LEU A 33 -3.91 -9.26 33.41
CA LEU A 33 -5.14 -9.51 32.64
C LEU A 33 -5.20 -8.67 31.36
N VAL A 34 -4.80 -7.39 31.42
CA VAL A 34 -4.70 -6.52 30.24
C VAL A 34 -3.65 -7.05 29.26
N LEU A 35 -2.47 -7.42 29.75
CA LEU A 35 -1.40 -7.97 28.91
C LEU A 35 -1.82 -9.29 28.24
N LEU A 36 -2.47 -10.19 28.98
CA LEU A 36 -3.01 -11.43 28.45
C LEU A 36 -4.10 -11.15 27.40
N CYS A 37 -5.01 -10.21 27.65
CA CYS A 37 -6.04 -9.80 26.69
C CYS A 37 -5.43 -9.19 25.41
N CYS A 38 -4.40 -8.35 25.53
CA CYS A 38 -3.68 -7.82 24.38
C CYS A 38 -2.97 -8.92 23.59
N ALA A 39 -2.33 -9.87 24.28
CA ALA A 39 -1.68 -11.01 23.65
C ALA A 39 -2.69 -11.90 22.90
N THR A 40 -3.83 -12.23 23.50
CA THR A 40 -4.88 -13.03 22.83
C THR A 40 -5.52 -12.29 21.67
N TYR A 41 -5.76 -10.98 21.80
CA TYR A 41 -6.25 -10.14 20.71
C TYR A 41 -5.28 -10.13 19.53
N THR A 42 -3.97 -9.95 19.79
CA THR A 42 -2.96 -9.95 18.72
C THR A 42 -2.83 -11.29 18.02
N LEU A 43 -2.94 -12.41 18.74
CA LEU A 43 -2.97 -13.76 18.14
C LEU A 43 -4.22 -13.94 17.28
N CYS A 44 -5.39 -13.55 17.77
CA CYS A 44 -6.65 -13.63 17.03
C CYS A 44 -6.60 -12.82 15.72
N VAL A 45 -6.05 -11.60 15.76
CA VAL A 45 -5.89 -10.77 14.56
C VAL A 45 -4.94 -11.42 13.55
N LYS A 46 -3.84 -12.04 14.00
CA LYS A 46 -2.91 -12.76 13.11
C LYS A 46 -3.60 -13.94 12.41
N ASP A 47 -4.34 -14.75 13.16
CA ASP A 47 -5.08 -15.90 12.61
C ASP A 47 -6.18 -15.46 11.64
N PHE A 48 -6.93 -14.41 11.98
CA PHE A 48 -7.95 -13.84 11.12
C PHE A 48 -7.36 -13.37 9.79
N ILE A 49 -6.26 -12.60 9.84
CA ILE A 49 -5.58 -12.10 8.63
C ILE A 49 -5.04 -13.27 7.80
N PHE A 50 -4.41 -14.27 8.43
CA PHE A 50 -3.92 -15.44 7.72
C PHE A 50 -5.04 -16.16 6.96
N LYS A 51 -6.15 -16.45 7.63
CA LYS A 51 -7.28 -17.17 7.04
C LYS A 51 -8.00 -16.38 5.94
N HIS A 52 -8.24 -15.10 6.14
CA HIS A 52 -9.05 -14.32 5.19
C HIS A 52 -8.25 -13.69 4.05
N CYS A 53 -6.93 -13.58 4.20
CA CYS A 53 -6.07 -12.94 3.20
C CYS A 53 -5.09 -13.88 2.53
N PHE A 54 -4.71 -14.97 3.20
CA PHE A 54 -3.63 -15.86 2.77
C PHE A 54 -4.05 -17.35 2.63
N THR A 55 -5.33 -17.64 2.39
CA THR A 55 -5.79 -19.01 2.13
C THR A 55 -5.77 -19.31 0.63
N PRO A 56 -5.15 -20.42 0.18
CA PRO A 56 -5.17 -20.83 -1.21
C PRO A 56 -6.60 -21.14 -1.69
N GLN A 57 -7.00 -20.53 -2.80
CA GLN A 57 -8.26 -20.88 -3.46
C GLN A 57 -8.01 -22.09 -4.39
N THR A 58 -8.87 -23.11 -4.32
CA THR A 58 -8.73 -24.33 -5.13
C THR A 58 -8.83 -24.05 -6.63
N LEU A 59 -8.15 -24.88 -7.44
CA LEU A 59 -8.01 -24.87 -8.91
C LEU A 59 -9.32 -24.74 -9.73
N ARG A 60 -10.49 -24.73 -9.10
CA ARG A 60 -11.80 -24.71 -9.79
C ARG A 60 -12.25 -23.34 -10.31
N ALA A 61 -11.51 -22.26 -10.05
CA ALA A 61 -11.95 -20.89 -10.33
C ALA A 61 -11.10 -20.11 -11.35
N CYS A 62 -10.27 -20.76 -12.17
CA CYS A 62 -9.74 -20.10 -13.37
C CYS A 62 -10.84 -20.08 -14.44
N ARG A 63 -11.82 -19.19 -14.26
CA ARG A 63 -12.68 -18.74 -15.36
C ARG A 63 -11.87 -17.72 -16.16
N GLU A 64 -11.90 -17.86 -17.48
CA GLU A 64 -11.13 -17.05 -18.43
C GLU A 64 -11.36 -15.54 -18.17
N HIS A 65 -10.29 -14.79 -17.91
CA HIS A 65 -10.22 -13.31 -17.84
C HIS A 65 -10.66 -12.56 -16.57
N ALA A 66 -10.86 -13.19 -15.41
CA ALA A 66 -11.23 -12.43 -14.20
C ALA A 66 -10.01 -11.80 -13.50
N GLN A 67 -9.76 -10.51 -13.75
CA GLN A 67 -8.88 -9.67 -12.92
C GLN A 67 -9.34 -9.71 -11.46
N SER A 68 -8.39 -9.84 -10.53
CA SER A 68 -8.71 -9.86 -9.09
C SER A 68 -7.68 -9.10 -8.28
N TRP A 69 -8.12 -8.51 -7.18
CA TRP A 69 -7.27 -7.83 -6.22
C TRP A 69 -6.83 -8.80 -5.13
N GLY A 70 -5.60 -8.69 -4.66
CA GLY A 70 -5.13 -9.43 -3.49
C GLY A 70 -4.03 -8.69 -2.76
N ILE A 71 -3.80 -9.07 -1.51
CA ILE A 71 -2.79 -8.43 -0.67
C ILE A 71 -1.41 -9.01 -0.98
N ASP A 72 -0.50 -8.17 -1.43
CA ASP A 72 0.89 -8.55 -1.61
C ASP A 72 1.54 -8.82 -0.26
N GLY A 73 2.01 -10.05 -0.03
CA GLY A 73 2.53 -10.49 1.27
C GLY A 73 3.78 -9.75 1.76
N VAL A 74 4.54 -9.15 0.83
CA VAL A 74 5.80 -8.45 1.12
C VAL A 74 5.51 -6.98 1.41
N THR A 75 4.88 -6.29 0.46
CA THR A 75 4.61 -4.85 0.51
C THR A 75 3.39 -4.50 1.35
N ARG A 76 2.55 -5.49 1.70
CA ARG A 76 1.26 -5.31 2.38
C ARG A 76 0.33 -4.33 1.64
N MET A 77 0.42 -4.33 0.31
CA MET A 77 -0.40 -3.50 -0.56
C MET A 77 -1.40 -4.36 -1.32
N CYS A 78 -2.65 -3.92 -1.38
CA CYS A 78 -3.62 -4.52 -2.29
C CYS A 78 -3.24 -4.17 -3.73
N LYS A 79 -2.94 -5.19 -4.54
CA LYS A 79 -2.51 -5.09 -5.94
C LYS A 79 -3.40 -5.95 -6.83
N LEU A 80 -3.50 -5.59 -8.09
CA LEU A 80 -4.25 -6.35 -9.09
C LEU A 80 -3.39 -7.50 -9.65
N PHE A 81 -4.00 -8.67 -9.80
CA PHE A 81 -3.51 -9.77 -10.61
C PHE A 81 -3.98 -9.59 -12.06
N ALA A 82 -3.05 -9.67 -13.00
CA ALA A 82 -3.34 -9.52 -14.41
C ALA A 82 -4.18 -10.71 -14.94
N PRO A 83 -4.98 -10.49 -16.00
CA PRO A 83 -5.87 -11.51 -16.58
C PRO A 83 -5.17 -12.83 -16.94
N ASP A 84 -3.90 -12.74 -17.35
CA ASP A 84 -3.12 -13.85 -17.91
C ASP A 84 -2.38 -14.68 -16.85
N THR A 85 -2.51 -14.30 -15.57
CA THR A 85 -1.86 -15.00 -14.46
C THR A 85 -2.87 -15.86 -13.70
N CYS A 86 -3.18 -17.05 -14.23
CA CYS A 86 -3.75 -18.14 -13.42
C CYS A 86 -2.62 -18.68 -12.51
N THR A 87 -2.18 -17.85 -11.57
CA THR A 87 -1.18 -18.22 -10.57
C THR A 87 -1.92 -18.80 -9.37
N LEU A 88 -1.49 -20.00 -8.96
CA LEU A 88 -1.82 -20.58 -7.67
C LEU A 88 -1.16 -19.73 -6.60
N THR A 89 -1.81 -18.64 -6.23
CA THR A 89 -1.38 -17.80 -5.12
C THR A 89 -2.07 -18.28 -3.86
N ASN A 90 -1.34 -18.29 -2.74
CA ASN A 90 -1.92 -18.48 -1.42
C ASN A 90 -2.70 -17.24 -0.99
N GLN A 91 -3.26 -16.43 -1.88
CA GLN A 91 -3.95 -15.19 -1.54
C GLN A 91 -5.43 -15.27 -1.88
N THR A 92 -6.25 -14.68 -1.02
CA THR A 92 -7.66 -14.52 -1.31
C THR A 92 -7.86 -13.49 -2.42
N LYS A 93 -8.69 -13.82 -3.40
CA LYS A 93 -9.07 -12.94 -4.51
C LYS A 93 -10.26 -12.06 -4.11
N PHE A 94 -10.14 -10.76 -4.36
CA PHE A 94 -11.17 -9.75 -4.10
C PHE A 94 -11.60 -9.07 -5.40
N VAL A 95 -12.88 -8.69 -5.47
CA VAL A 95 -13.46 -8.01 -6.63
C VAL A 95 -13.01 -6.54 -6.77
N SER A 96 -12.50 -5.93 -5.71
CA SER A 96 -12.05 -4.52 -5.72
C SER A 96 -10.90 -4.26 -4.75
N GLU A 97 -10.13 -3.19 -5.01
CA GLU A 97 -9.09 -2.71 -4.08
C GLU A 97 -9.70 -2.44 -2.70
N LYS A 98 -10.88 -1.84 -2.65
CA LYS A 98 -11.61 -1.54 -1.41
C LYS A 98 -11.90 -2.81 -0.62
N ALA A 99 -12.45 -3.85 -1.26
CA ALA A 99 -12.74 -5.10 -0.59
C ALA A 99 -11.46 -5.73 -0.01
N CYS A 100 -10.37 -5.77 -0.77
CA CYS A 100 -9.08 -6.24 -0.28
C CYS A 100 -8.58 -5.42 0.92
N GLN A 101 -8.63 -4.08 0.84
CA GLN A 101 -8.16 -3.22 1.93
C GLN A 101 -9.00 -3.36 3.20
N HIS A 102 -10.32 -3.51 3.06
CA HIS A 102 -11.20 -3.72 4.21
C HIS A 102 -10.90 -5.03 4.93
N MET A 103 -10.54 -6.07 4.19
CA MET A 103 -10.26 -7.39 4.78
C MET A 103 -8.82 -7.52 5.29
N CYS A 104 -7.85 -6.96 4.57
CA CYS A 104 -6.43 -7.32 4.74
C CYS A 104 -5.53 -6.16 5.18
N VAL A 105 -6.03 -4.93 5.20
CA VAL A 105 -5.27 -3.74 5.60
C VAL A 105 -5.89 -3.14 6.85
N VAL A 106 -5.04 -2.76 7.81
CA VAL A 106 -5.49 -2.10 9.04
C VAL A 106 -6.22 -0.79 8.71
N PRO A 107 -7.30 -0.42 9.42
CA PRO A 107 -8.14 0.72 9.07
C PRO A 107 -7.39 2.03 8.81
N SER A 108 -6.38 2.35 9.64
CA SER A 108 -5.58 3.58 9.54
C SER A 108 -4.72 3.69 8.27
N GLN A 109 -4.45 2.57 7.60
CA GLN A 109 -3.59 2.50 6.41
C GLN A 109 -4.39 2.36 5.11
N ARG A 110 -5.72 2.20 5.17
CA ARG A 110 -6.57 2.04 3.99
C ARG A 110 -6.59 3.33 3.18
N LYS A 111 -6.06 3.27 1.97
CA LYS A 111 -6.03 4.37 1.01
C LYS A 111 -6.21 3.81 -0.39
N LEU A 112 -7.35 4.10 -1.02
CA LEU A 112 -7.58 3.74 -2.41
C LEU A 112 -6.63 4.53 -3.30
N VAL A 113 -5.97 3.83 -4.22
CA VAL A 113 -5.00 4.43 -5.13
C VAL A 113 -5.20 3.87 -6.52
N CYS A 114 -5.05 2.57 -6.67
CA CYS A 114 -4.96 1.91 -7.96
C CYS A 114 -6.33 1.74 -8.63
N SER A 115 -7.42 1.66 -7.85
CA SER A 115 -8.78 1.58 -8.39
C SER A 115 -9.42 2.94 -8.67
N LEU A 116 -8.74 4.05 -8.38
CA LEU A 116 -9.28 5.38 -8.65
C LEU A 116 -9.21 5.68 -10.14
N MET A 117 -10.24 6.29 -10.70
CA MET A 117 -10.20 6.80 -12.07
C MET A 117 -9.05 7.82 -12.20
N PRO A 118 -8.15 7.70 -13.18
CA PRO A 118 -7.04 8.63 -13.35
C PRO A 118 -7.56 10.05 -13.67
N LYS A 119 -7.03 11.07 -12.99
CA LYS A 119 -7.49 12.46 -13.16
C LYS A 119 -6.39 13.34 -13.80
N PRO A 120 -6.37 13.50 -15.14
CA PRO A 120 -5.38 14.34 -15.82
C PRO A 120 -5.57 15.81 -15.46
N GLY A 121 -4.47 16.55 -15.41
CA GLY A 121 -4.43 17.99 -15.15
C GLY A 121 -3.06 18.58 -15.47
N PRO A 122 -2.85 19.87 -15.15
CA PRO A 122 -1.57 20.53 -15.37
C PRO A 122 -0.48 19.90 -14.51
N CYS A 123 0.75 19.89 -15.04
CA CYS A 123 1.88 19.36 -14.31
C CYS A 123 2.32 20.28 -13.17
N SER A 124 2.50 19.67 -12.00
CA SER A 124 3.19 20.28 -10.85
C SER A 124 4.66 19.86 -10.83
N LYS A 125 5.43 20.38 -9.87
CA LYS A 125 6.86 20.04 -9.69
C LYS A 125 7.13 18.53 -9.59
N LEU A 126 6.14 17.72 -9.19
CA LEU A 126 6.28 16.27 -8.95
C LEU A 126 6.21 15.41 -10.23
N ASN A 127 5.87 16.00 -11.39
CA ASN A 127 5.86 15.35 -12.71
C ASN A 127 5.28 13.91 -12.74
N ARG A 128 4.04 13.74 -12.25
CA ARG A 128 3.36 12.43 -12.14
C ARG A 128 2.64 12.07 -13.44
N THR A 129 3.38 11.53 -14.40
CA THR A 129 2.89 11.29 -15.77
C THR A 129 2.34 9.88 -16.01
N TRP A 130 2.31 9.01 -15.01
CA TRP A 130 1.84 7.62 -15.11
C TRP A 130 0.62 7.39 -14.24
N PHE A 131 -0.24 6.47 -14.63
CA PHE A 131 -1.37 5.99 -13.83
C PHE A 131 -1.58 4.49 -14.04
N PHE A 132 -2.28 3.85 -13.11
CA PHE A 132 -2.70 2.47 -13.23
C PHE A 132 -4.08 2.38 -13.88
N ASP A 133 -4.19 1.65 -14.99
CA ASP A 133 -5.45 1.36 -15.66
C ASP A 133 -5.96 0.00 -15.18
N SER A 134 -6.81 0.00 -14.15
CA SER A 134 -7.31 -1.22 -13.51
C SER A 134 -8.16 -2.09 -14.42
N ARG A 135 -8.66 -1.56 -15.56
CA ARG A 135 -9.40 -2.36 -16.56
C ARG A 135 -8.47 -3.23 -17.39
N THR A 136 -7.26 -2.73 -17.65
CA THR A 136 -6.24 -3.48 -18.40
C THR A 136 -5.28 -4.23 -17.47
N GLY A 137 -5.15 -3.78 -16.22
CA GLY A 137 -4.20 -4.30 -15.25
C GLY A 137 -2.78 -3.79 -15.43
N PHE A 138 -2.60 -2.74 -16.22
CA PHE A 138 -1.29 -2.20 -16.57
C PHE A 138 -1.15 -0.71 -16.29
N CYS A 139 0.10 -0.27 -16.18
CA CYS A 139 0.45 1.13 -16.04
C CYS A 139 0.53 1.82 -17.41
N ARG A 140 -0.03 3.03 -17.51
CA ARG A 140 -0.10 3.82 -18.73
C ARG A 140 0.34 5.25 -18.46
N SER A 141 0.80 5.94 -19.50
CA SER A 141 1.13 7.36 -19.40
C SER A 141 -0.10 8.22 -19.71
N PHE A 142 -0.22 9.39 -19.07
CA PHE A 142 -1.27 10.36 -19.39
C PHE A 142 -1.14 10.97 -20.80
N GLY A 143 0.02 10.80 -21.46
CA GLY A 143 0.35 11.42 -22.75
C GLY A 143 0.56 12.93 -22.67
N GLY A 144 1.30 13.50 -23.64
CA GLY A 144 1.57 14.94 -23.71
C GLY A 144 2.23 15.53 -22.46
N GLN A 145 1.94 16.81 -22.15
CA GLN A 145 2.36 17.50 -20.92
C GLN A 145 1.28 17.45 -19.82
N LYS A 146 0.57 16.31 -19.69
CA LYS A 146 -0.45 16.12 -18.65
C LYS A 146 0.12 15.30 -17.49
N CYS A 147 -0.24 15.70 -16.28
CA CYS A 147 0.08 14.98 -15.06
C CYS A 147 -1.19 14.57 -14.32
N GLY A 148 -1.10 13.52 -13.50
CA GLY A 148 -2.20 13.11 -12.64
C GLY A 148 -2.31 14.01 -11.41
N THR A 149 -3.56 14.34 -11.05
CA THR A 149 -3.89 15.23 -9.93
C THR A 149 -4.42 14.47 -8.70
N ASN A 150 -4.74 13.18 -8.84
CA ASN A 150 -5.20 12.32 -7.75
C ASN A 150 -4.14 11.27 -7.38
N PRO A 151 -4.35 10.45 -6.34
CA PRO A 151 -3.38 9.44 -5.92
C PRO A 151 -3.04 8.38 -6.97
N ASN A 152 -3.90 8.11 -7.95
CA ASN A 152 -3.59 7.26 -9.10
C ASN A 152 -2.67 7.99 -10.11
N ALA A 153 -1.55 8.50 -9.63
CA ALA A 153 -0.59 9.28 -10.40
C ALA A 153 0.83 9.00 -9.89
N PHE A 154 1.71 8.55 -10.77
CA PHE A 154 3.05 8.07 -10.45
C PHE A 154 4.09 8.74 -11.34
N SER A 155 5.32 8.87 -10.83
CA SER A 155 6.45 9.47 -11.56
C SER A 155 7.00 8.58 -12.67
N SER A 156 6.93 7.26 -12.51
CA SER A 156 7.41 6.28 -13.50
C SER A 156 6.47 5.06 -13.60
N CYS A 157 6.58 4.33 -14.72
CA CYS A 157 5.88 3.06 -14.89
C CYS A 157 6.26 2.06 -13.79
N SER A 158 7.54 1.97 -13.43
CA SER A 158 8.01 1.02 -12.42
C SER A 158 7.40 1.30 -11.03
N VAL A 159 7.29 2.57 -10.64
CA VAL A 159 6.65 2.96 -9.38
C VAL A 159 5.16 2.62 -9.40
N CYS A 160 4.48 2.88 -10.52
CA CYS A 160 3.08 2.50 -10.71
C CYS A 160 2.89 0.98 -10.59
N SER A 161 3.71 0.19 -11.31
CA SER A 161 3.60 -1.26 -11.36
C SER A 161 3.90 -1.86 -9.99
N TYR A 162 4.95 -1.40 -9.31
CA TYR A 162 5.27 -1.81 -7.95
C TYR A 162 4.10 -1.57 -6.98
N ARG A 163 3.42 -0.43 -7.09
CA ARG A 163 2.30 -0.08 -6.20
C ARG A 163 1.02 -0.86 -6.50
N CYS A 164 0.72 -1.13 -7.77
CA CYS A 164 -0.62 -1.52 -8.20
C CYS A 164 -0.72 -2.91 -8.82
N SER A 165 0.38 -3.54 -9.23
CA SER A 165 0.36 -4.80 -9.97
C SER A 165 1.29 -5.83 -9.33
N HIS A 166 0.83 -7.08 -9.30
CA HIS A 166 1.71 -8.22 -8.95
C HIS A 166 2.64 -8.61 -10.11
N SER A 167 2.45 -8.05 -11.30
CA SER A 167 3.32 -8.31 -12.45
C SER A 167 4.71 -7.69 -12.24
N ASN A 168 5.74 -8.36 -12.78
CA ASN A 168 7.11 -7.86 -12.72
C ASN A 168 7.23 -6.53 -13.50
N ALA A 169 7.53 -5.45 -12.78
CA ALA A 169 7.66 -4.11 -13.33
C ALA A 169 8.71 -4.01 -14.46
N LYS A 170 9.81 -4.78 -14.41
CA LYS A 170 10.82 -4.80 -15.48
C LYS A 170 10.25 -5.42 -16.77
N ALA A 171 9.44 -6.47 -16.63
CA ALA A 171 8.81 -7.13 -17.77
C ALA A 171 7.71 -6.25 -18.39
N VAL A 172 6.88 -5.60 -17.56
CA VAL A 172 5.74 -4.80 -18.04
C VAL A 172 6.19 -3.45 -18.61
N CYS A 173 7.04 -2.72 -17.89
CA CYS A 173 7.39 -1.34 -18.25
C CYS A 173 8.40 -1.21 -19.39
N GLY A 174 8.98 -2.33 -19.84
CA GLY A 174 9.84 -2.37 -21.02
C GLY A 174 9.08 -2.55 -22.34
N LEU A 175 7.78 -2.86 -22.29
CA LEU A 175 7.00 -3.14 -23.49
C LEU A 175 6.59 -1.86 -24.23
N PRO A 176 6.46 -1.89 -25.57
CA PRO A 176 6.13 -0.71 -26.38
C PRO A 176 4.86 0.03 -25.92
N HIS A 177 3.83 -0.71 -25.51
CA HIS A 177 2.55 -0.16 -25.02
C HIS A 177 2.61 0.50 -23.63
N HIS A 178 3.69 0.27 -22.88
CA HIS A 178 3.93 0.79 -21.53
C HIS A 178 5.14 1.73 -21.46
N THR A 179 5.58 2.24 -22.61
CA THR A 179 6.56 3.33 -22.70
C THR A 179 5.82 4.65 -22.97
N LYS A 180 6.35 5.78 -22.50
CA LYS A 180 5.84 7.08 -22.95
C LYS A 180 5.98 7.09 -24.47
N PRO A 181 4.93 7.41 -25.25
CA PRO A 181 5.12 7.64 -26.67
C PRO A 181 6.24 8.66 -26.80
N ASN A 182 7.31 8.30 -27.52
CA ASN A 182 8.42 9.20 -27.76
C ASN A 182 7.83 10.55 -28.15
N ALA A 183 8.08 11.58 -27.34
CA ALA A 183 7.85 12.95 -27.77
C ALA A 183 8.57 13.02 -29.10
N LYS A 184 7.81 13.16 -30.20
CA LYS A 184 8.33 13.14 -31.57
C LYS A 184 9.64 13.92 -31.55
N LYS A 185 10.79 13.26 -31.72
CA LYS A 185 12.05 13.97 -31.94
C LYS A 185 11.74 14.86 -33.14
N LYS A 186 11.76 16.18 -32.92
CA LYS A 186 11.51 17.15 -33.98
C LYS A 186 12.44 16.74 -35.15
N PRO A 187 11.94 16.61 -36.39
CA PRO A 187 12.78 16.19 -37.50
C PRO A 187 14.01 17.10 -37.56
N ARG A 188 15.21 16.53 -37.63
CA ARG A 188 16.51 17.23 -37.73
C ARG A 188 16.62 18.17 -38.94
N ARG A 189 15.64 18.18 -39.84
CA ARG A 189 15.69 18.88 -41.12
C ARG A 189 15.82 20.41 -40.99
N HIS A 190 15.47 21.01 -39.84
CA HIS A 190 15.66 22.45 -39.61
C HIS A 190 17.01 22.85 -39.01
N GLN A 191 17.79 21.91 -38.49
CA GLN A 191 19.10 22.22 -37.92
C GLN A 191 20.18 22.18 -39.01
N ASP A 192 20.02 21.26 -39.97
CA ASP A 192 20.88 21.17 -41.15
C ASP A 192 20.72 22.38 -42.11
N GLU A 193 19.52 23.01 -42.16
CA GLU A 193 19.27 24.22 -42.97
C GLU A 193 19.93 25.49 -42.41
N VAL A 194 20.10 25.59 -41.08
CA VAL A 194 20.73 26.75 -40.42
C VAL A 194 22.25 26.68 -40.55
N GLU A 195 22.83 25.48 -40.47
CA GLU A 195 24.28 25.26 -40.58
C GLU A 195 24.77 25.37 -42.05
N ALA A 196 23.93 24.96 -43.03
CA ALA A 196 24.21 25.18 -44.45
C ALA A 196 24.08 26.66 -44.90
N LYS A 197 23.41 27.52 -44.11
CA LYS A 197 23.32 28.97 -44.40
C LYS A 197 24.51 29.76 -43.85
N HIS A 198 25.18 29.25 -42.82
CA HIS A 198 26.36 29.90 -42.22
C HIS A 198 27.67 29.61 -42.97
N GLN A 199 27.70 28.63 -43.87
CA GLN A 199 28.87 28.31 -44.71
C GLN A 199 28.90 29.07 -46.06
N ARG A 200 27.92 29.95 -46.33
CA ARG A 200 27.86 30.77 -47.57
C ARG A 200 28.26 32.24 -47.40
N LEU A 201 28.72 32.63 -46.22
CA LEU A 201 29.33 33.93 -45.99
C LEU A 201 30.78 33.67 -45.58
N GLY A 202 31.63 33.44 -46.59
CA GLY A 202 33.07 33.48 -46.40
C GLY A 202 33.51 34.91 -46.09
N PRO A 203 34.61 35.11 -45.35
CA PRO A 203 35.20 36.43 -45.17
C PRO A 203 35.90 36.85 -46.47
N ASP A 204 35.59 38.07 -46.91
CA ASP A 204 36.33 38.85 -47.91
C ASP A 204 37.82 39.01 -47.52
#